data_AF-R9ULH1-F1
#
_entry.id   AF-R9ULH1-F1
#
_cell.length_a   1.000
_cell.length_b   1.000
_cell.length_c   1.000
_cell.angle_alpha   90.00
_cell.angle_beta   90.00
_cell.angle_gamma   90.00
#
_symmetry.space_group_name_H-M   'P 1'
#
loop_
_entity.id
_entity.type
_entity.pdbx_description
1 polymer ?
#
loop_
_entity_poly.entity_id
_entity_poly.type
_entity_poly.pdbx_seq_one_letter_code
_entity_poly.pdbx_strand_id
1 'polypeptide(L)'
;MKDIPIPYVRANQAGMVLFVLLAVIFQLPVLIVALWAIQVLGLWQGVRANLIVQLTAPLLRQRIAGAPTESRELQRFNNSIVVGLLTLSLISFWLSPGGWIGYLFAGMVALAALAAICGFCVGCFLYYQLKRQRR
;
A
#
# COMPACT_ATOMS: atom_id res chain seq x y z
N MET A 1 10.89 2.97 20.13
CA MET A 1 10.07 2.98 18.88
C MET A 1 10.66 1.92 17.96
N LYS A 2 9.89 0.92 17.54
CA LYS A 2 10.40 -0.12 16.61
C LYS A 2 10.07 0.31 15.19
N ASP A 3 10.99 0.95 14.51
CA ASP A 3 10.83 1.32 13.11
C ASP A 3 10.68 0.07 12.22
N ILE A 4 10.14 0.27 11.02
CA ILE A 4 9.81 -0.82 10.10
C ILE A 4 10.92 -0.94 9.05
N PRO A 5 11.56 -2.11 8.86
CA PRO A 5 12.56 -2.30 7.82
C PRO A 5 12.02 -1.96 6.43
N ILE A 6 12.76 -1.16 5.66
CA ILE A 6 12.40 -0.79 4.28
C ILE A 6 12.10 -2.01 3.38
N PRO A 7 12.79 -3.17 3.49
CA PRO A 7 12.41 -4.36 2.73
C PRO A 7 10.94 -4.78 2.89
N TYR A 8 10.35 -4.64 4.09
CA TYR A 8 8.93 -4.91 4.30
C TYR A 8 8.02 -3.87 3.67
N VAL A 9 8.43 -2.59 3.70
CA VAL A 9 7.71 -1.50 3.04
C VAL A 9 7.65 -1.76 1.52
N ARG A 10 8.79 -2.10 0.93
CA ARG A 10 8.90 -2.41 -0.51
C ARG A 10 8.14 -3.66 -0.91
N ALA A 11 8.13 -4.70 -0.07
CA ALA A 11 7.35 -5.91 -0.33
C ALA A 11 5.85 -5.61 -0.39
N ASN A 12 5.34 -4.81 0.55
CA ASN A 12 3.95 -4.35 0.53
C ASN A 12 3.66 -3.52 -0.74
N GLN A 13 4.55 -2.59 -1.11
CA GLN A 13 4.40 -1.77 -2.33
C GLN A 13 4.39 -2.63 -3.60
N ALA A 14 5.29 -3.60 -3.71
CA ALA A 14 5.34 -4.52 -4.84
C ALA A 14 4.07 -5.37 -4.92
N GLY A 15 3.57 -5.85 -3.78
CA GLY A 15 2.29 -6.56 -3.70
C GLY A 15 1.11 -5.70 -4.14
N MET A 16 1.04 -4.43 -3.73
CA MET A 16 0.01 -3.49 -4.21
C MET A 16 0.04 -3.35 -5.74
N VAL A 17 1.23 -3.13 -6.33
CA VAL A 17 1.38 -3.03 -7.78
C VAL A 17 0.93 -4.32 -8.47
N LEU A 18 1.40 -5.47 -7.99
CA LEU A 18 1.08 -6.78 -8.57
C LEU A 18 -0.43 -7.07 -8.53
N PHE A 19 -1.08 -6.89 -7.37
CA PHE A 19 -2.51 -7.15 -7.22
C PHE A 19 -3.35 -6.27 -8.14
N VAL A 20 -3.03 -4.97 -8.24
CA VAL A 20 -3.75 -4.05 -9.12
C VAL A 20 -3.52 -4.40 -10.59
N LEU A 21 -2.28 -4.70 -11.00
CA LEU A 21 -1.99 -5.11 -12.38
C LEU A 21 -2.76 -6.38 -12.76
N LEU A 22 -2.75 -7.40 -11.90
CA LEU A 22 -3.52 -8.63 -12.13
C LEU A 22 -5.02 -8.35 -12.17
N ALA A 23 -5.54 -7.50 -11.28
CA ALA A 23 -6.95 -7.13 -11.26
C ALA A 23 -7.38 -6.45 -12.58
N VAL A 24 -6.54 -5.57 -13.12
CA VAL A 24 -6.81 -4.86 -14.39
C VAL A 24 -6.66 -5.79 -15.59
N ILE A 25 -5.60 -6.59 -15.67
CA ILE A 25 -5.35 -7.48 -16.82
C ILE A 25 -6.45 -8.55 -16.93
N PHE A 26 -6.83 -9.16 -15.80
CA PHE A 26 -7.80 -10.25 -15.77
C PHE A 26 -9.24 -9.77 -15.52
N GLN A 27 -9.46 -8.46 -15.35
CA GLN A 27 -10.77 -7.90 -15.01
C GLN A 27 -11.38 -8.55 -13.76
N LEU A 28 -10.59 -8.67 -12.70
CA LEU A 28 -10.95 -9.34 -11.44
C LEU A 28 -11.03 -8.32 -10.28
N PRO A 29 -12.19 -7.66 -10.06
CA PRO A 29 -12.37 -6.73 -8.93
C PRO A 29 -12.15 -7.39 -7.56
N VAL A 30 -12.34 -8.70 -7.47
CA VAL A 30 -12.09 -9.49 -6.25
C VAL A 30 -10.65 -9.38 -5.76
N LEU A 31 -9.68 -9.18 -6.66
CA LEU A 31 -8.28 -8.95 -6.27
C LEU A 31 -8.11 -7.58 -5.58
N ILE A 32 -8.89 -6.57 -5.98
CA ILE A 32 -8.91 -5.27 -5.31
C ILE A 32 -9.55 -5.38 -3.91
N VAL A 33 -10.59 -6.20 -3.76
CA VAL A 33 -11.19 -6.51 -2.44
C VAL A 33 -10.18 -7.19 -1.53
N ALA A 34 -9.47 -8.20 -2.03
CA ALA A 34 -8.42 -8.89 -1.27
C ALA A 34 -7.29 -7.93 -0.88
N LEU A 35 -6.82 -7.09 -1.82
CA LEU A 35 -5.81 -6.08 -1.53
C LEU A 35 -6.29 -5.09 -0.46
N TRP A 36 -7.51 -4.57 -0.58
CA TRP A 36 -8.10 -3.67 0.41
C TRP A 36 -8.10 -4.30 1.81
N ALA A 37 -8.53 -5.56 1.93
CA ALA A 37 -8.56 -6.27 3.21
C ALA A 37 -7.15 -6.41 3.82
N ILE A 38 -6.14 -6.76 3.01
CA ILE A 38 -4.74 -6.83 3.43
C ILE A 38 -4.25 -5.47 3.96
N GLN A 39 -4.56 -4.38 3.26
CA GLN A 39 -4.13 -3.04 3.67
C GLN A 39 -4.87 -2.56 4.92
N VAL A 40 -6.16 -2.85 5.07
CA VAL A 40 -6.94 -2.55 6.29
C VAL A 40 -6.36 -3.29 7.50
N LEU A 41 -6.09 -4.59 7.37
CA LEU A 41 -5.44 -5.37 8.43
C LEU A 41 -4.06 -4.79 8.78
N GLY A 42 -3.27 -4.42 7.77
CA GLY A 42 -1.98 -3.74 7.97
C GLY A 42 -2.09 -2.37 8.65
N LEU A 43 -3.20 -1.65 8.46
CA LEU A 43 -3.45 -0.35 9.12
C LEU A 43 -3.84 -0.55 10.59
N TRP A 44 -4.66 -1.56 10.87
CA TRP A 44 -5.19 -1.82 12.20
C TRP A 44 -4.18 -2.51 13.12
N GLN A 45 -3.53 -3.57 12.64
CA GLN A 45 -2.61 -4.41 13.42
C GLN A 45 -1.13 -4.13 13.12
N GLY A 46 -0.84 -3.27 12.13
CA GLY A 46 0.51 -2.89 11.72
C GLY A 46 1.11 -3.82 10.66
N VAL A 47 2.31 -3.46 10.18
CA VAL A 47 2.95 -4.14 9.03
C VAL A 47 3.17 -5.64 9.20
N ARG A 48 3.36 -6.11 10.43
CA ARG A 48 3.60 -7.54 10.69
C ARG A 48 2.36 -8.40 10.45
N ALA A 49 1.17 -7.80 10.54
CA ALA A 49 -0.09 -8.47 10.21
C ALA A 49 -0.40 -8.43 8.70
N ASN A 50 0.31 -7.61 7.92
CA ASN A 50 0.11 -7.56 6.48
C ASN A 50 0.51 -8.90 5.86
N LEU A 51 -0.46 -9.60 5.25
CA LEU A 51 -0.29 -10.93 4.67
C LEU A 51 0.82 -10.97 3.61
N ILE A 52 0.97 -9.91 2.81
CA ILE A 52 2.05 -9.81 1.79
C ILE A 52 3.42 -9.83 2.48
N VAL A 53 3.55 -9.09 3.59
CA VAL A 53 4.80 -9.06 4.37
C VAL A 53 5.05 -10.40 5.04
N GLN A 54 4.02 -11.06 5.59
CA GLN A 54 4.17 -12.38 6.22
C GLN A 54 4.66 -13.43 5.23
N LEU A 55 4.09 -13.45 4.02
CA LEU A 55 4.48 -14.39 2.96
C LEU A 55 5.90 -14.13 2.45
N THR A 56 6.33 -12.87 2.40
CA THR A 56 7.66 -12.50 1.89
C THR A 56 8.75 -12.43 2.97
N ALA A 57 8.38 -12.37 4.25
CA ALA A 57 9.33 -12.23 5.36
C ALA A 57 10.43 -13.32 5.41
N PRO A 58 10.14 -14.62 5.15
CA PRO A 58 11.18 -15.65 5.13
C PRO A 58 12.24 -15.39 4.05
N LEU A 59 11.83 -14.91 2.87
CA LEU A 59 12.70 -14.60 1.74
C LEU A 59 13.52 -13.31 1.98
N LEU A 60 12.99 -12.39 2.79
CA LEU A 60 13.63 -11.11 3.09
C LEU A 60 14.56 -11.17 4.31
N ARG A 61 14.65 -12.31 5.01
CA ARG A 61 15.38 -12.44 6.28
C ARG A 61 16.84 -11.95 6.21
N GLN A 62 17.53 -12.26 5.11
CA GLN A 62 18.91 -11.82 4.88
C GLN A 62 19.01 -10.32 4.57
N ARG A 63 17.98 -9.72 3.96
CA ARG A 63 17.96 -8.30 3.58
C ARG A 63 17.53 -7.37 4.70
N ILE A 64 17.03 -7.89 5.82
CA ILE A 64 16.58 -7.11 6.98
C ILE A 64 17.75 -6.75 7.90
N ALA A 65 18.78 -7.60 7.98
CA ALA A 65 19.94 -7.34 8.83
C ALA A 65 20.67 -6.07 8.37
N GLY A 66 20.68 -5.03 9.22
CA GLY A 66 21.28 -3.73 8.88
C GLY A 66 20.46 -2.86 7.92
N ALA A 67 19.23 -3.25 7.59
CA ALA A 67 18.40 -2.47 6.68
C ALA A 67 17.99 -1.12 7.30
N PRO A 68 17.94 -0.04 6.51
CA PRO A 68 17.31 1.21 6.92
C PRO A 68 15.84 0.96 7.26
N THR A 69 15.30 1.82 8.13
CA THR A 69 13.96 1.68 8.66
C THR A 69 13.12 2.94 8.44
N GLU A 70 11.83 2.76 8.21
CA GLU A 70 10.83 3.82 8.10
C GLU A 70 10.01 3.91 9.40
N SER A 71 9.61 5.14 9.77
CA SER A 71 8.82 5.34 10.99
C SER A 71 7.42 4.72 10.85
N ARG A 72 6.94 4.11 11.94
CA ARG A 72 5.59 3.51 11.96
C ARG A 72 4.49 4.52 11.67
N GLU A 73 4.65 5.74 12.14
CA GLU A 73 3.68 6.82 11.94
C GLU A 73 3.54 7.15 10.46
N LEU A 74 4.68 7.33 9.76
CA LEU A 74 4.71 7.59 8.33
C LEU A 74 4.07 6.46 7.55
N GLN A 75 4.39 5.21 7.92
CA GLN A 75 3.82 4.05 7.25
C GLN A 75 2.31 3.91 7.48
N ARG A 76 1.80 4.23 8.68
CA ARG A 76 0.35 4.27 8.93
C ARG A 76 -0.34 5.35 8.13
N PHE A 77 0.26 6.54 8.01
CA PHE A 77 -0.26 7.63 7.18
C PHE A 77 -0.32 7.24 5.70
N ASN A 78 0.76 6.67 5.16
CA ASN A 78 0.79 6.18 3.78
C ASN A 78 -0.26 5.09 3.57
N ASN A 79 -0.39 4.15 4.51
CA ASN A 79 -1.37 3.09 4.40
C ASN A 79 -2.81 3.58 4.56
N SER A 80 -3.09 4.65 5.32
CA SER A 80 -4.43 5.24 5.38
C SER A 80 -4.85 5.88 4.06
N ILE A 81 -3.91 6.51 3.34
CA ILE A 81 -4.17 7.02 1.98
C ILE A 81 -4.53 5.86 1.05
N VAL A 82 -3.75 4.78 1.09
CA VAL A 82 -4.00 3.57 0.29
C VAL A 82 -5.37 2.97 0.59
N VAL A 83 -5.70 2.75 1.87
CA VAL A 83 -7.01 2.21 2.28
C VAL A 83 -8.14 3.13 1.82
N GLY A 84 -7.99 4.45 1.94
CA GLY A 84 -8.96 5.43 1.45
C GLY A 84 -9.22 5.31 -0.05
N LEU A 85 -8.17 5.30 -0.87
CA LEU A 85 -8.28 5.15 -2.33
C LEU A 85 -8.86 3.80 -2.74
N LEU A 86 -8.45 2.71 -2.09
CA LEU A 86 -9.03 1.38 -2.36
C LEU A 86 -10.50 1.31 -1.93
N THR A 87 -10.89 2.01 -0.86
CA THR A 87 -12.30 2.11 -0.45
C THR A 87 -13.12 2.83 -1.51
N LEU A 88 -12.63 3.95 -2.05
CA LEU A 88 -13.26 4.66 -3.18
C LEU A 88 -13.33 3.79 -4.44
N SER A 89 -12.30 2.98 -4.70
CA SER A 89 -12.30 1.99 -5.78
C SER A 89 -13.46 1.00 -5.62
N LEU A 90 -13.61 0.41 -4.43
CA LEU A 90 -14.69 -0.55 -4.14
C LEU A 90 -16.08 0.09 -4.21
N ILE A 91 -16.25 1.31 -3.68
CA ILE A 91 -17.51 2.07 -3.81
C ILE A 91 -17.82 2.32 -5.28
N SER A 92 -16.81 2.63 -6.11
CA SER A 92 -17.00 2.85 -7.55
C SER A 92 -17.45 1.58 -8.28
N PHE A 93 -16.90 0.41 -7.93
CA PHE A 93 -17.37 -0.88 -8.46
C PHE A 93 -18.80 -1.20 -8.00
N TRP A 94 -19.19 -0.75 -6.80
CA TRP A 94 -20.54 -0.94 -6.29
C TRP A 94 -21.57 -0.01 -6.98
N LEU A 95 -21.22 1.26 -7.20
CA LEU A 95 -22.08 2.24 -7.87
C LEU A 95 -22.17 2.02 -9.39
N SER A 96 -21.11 1.49 -10.00
CA SER A 96 -21.06 1.17 -11.44
C SER A 96 -20.50 -0.24 -11.64
N PRO A 97 -21.33 -1.28 -11.45
CA PRO A 97 -20.92 -2.66 -11.69
C PRO A 97 -20.49 -2.85 -13.15
N GLY A 98 -19.28 -3.36 -13.37
CA GLY A 98 -18.68 -3.49 -14.71
C GLY A 98 -18.03 -2.21 -15.26
N GLY A 99 -18.06 -1.11 -14.51
CA GLY A 99 -17.40 0.13 -14.88
C GLY A 99 -15.89 0.14 -14.58
N TRP A 100 -15.15 0.93 -15.34
CA TRP A 100 -13.68 1.07 -15.20
C TRP A 100 -13.24 2.03 -14.08
N ILE A 101 -14.17 2.79 -13.51
CA ILE A 101 -13.88 3.83 -12.52
C ILE A 101 -13.20 3.24 -11.26
N GLY A 102 -13.61 2.05 -10.82
CA GLY A 102 -12.95 1.38 -9.70
C GLY A 102 -11.47 1.10 -9.98
N TYR A 103 -11.14 0.67 -11.20
CA TYR A 103 -9.75 0.45 -11.61
C TYR A 103 -8.93 1.73 -11.70
N LEU A 104 -9.54 2.90 -11.94
CA LEU A 104 -8.84 4.19 -11.94
C LEU A 104 -8.24 4.47 -10.55
N PHE A 105 -9.06 4.38 -9.49
CA PHE A 105 -8.60 4.60 -8.12
C PHE A 105 -7.57 3.55 -7.67
N ALA A 106 -7.79 2.28 -8.00
CA ALA A 106 -6.80 1.23 -7.74
C ALA A 106 -5.49 1.48 -8.50
N GLY A 107 -5.59 1.94 -9.75
CA GLY A 107 -4.46 2.33 -10.59
C GLY A 107 -3.64 3.45 -9.97
N MET A 108 -4.28 4.47 -9.38
CA MET A 108 -3.58 5.53 -8.64
C MET A 108 -2.75 4.97 -7.47
N VAL A 109 -3.27 3.97 -6.75
CA VAL A 109 -2.52 3.28 -5.68
C VAL A 109 -1.30 2.57 -6.24
N ALA A 110 -1.45 1.83 -7.34
CA ALA A 110 -0.33 1.15 -7.99
C ALA A 110 0.73 2.12 -8.49
N LEU A 111 0.33 3.23 -9.13
CA LEU A 111 1.26 4.26 -9.59
C LEU A 111 2.01 4.92 -8.44
N ALA A 112 1.33 5.25 -7.34
CA ALA A 112 1.96 5.80 -6.14
C ALA A 112 2.93 4.80 -5.49
N ALA A 113 2.56 3.52 -5.42
CA ALA A 113 3.42 2.47 -4.90
C ALA A 113 4.66 2.25 -5.79
N LEU A 114 4.49 2.28 -7.12
CA LEU A 114 5.58 2.16 -8.08
C LEU A 114 6.54 3.35 -7.98
N ALA A 115 6.03 4.58 -7.90
CA ALA A 115 6.84 5.77 -7.68
C ALA A 115 7.66 5.66 -6.38
N ALA A 116 7.05 5.14 -5.31
CA ALA A 116 7.73 4.93 -4.04
C ALA A 116 8.86 3.88 -4.14
N ILE A 117 8.67 2.80 -4.91
CA ILE A 117 9.72 1.81 -5.19
C ILE A 117 10.88 2.46 -5.95
N CYS A 118 10.58 3.37 -6.90
CA CYS A 118 11.58 4.16 -7.63
C CYS A 118 12.27 5.25 -6.79
N GLY A 119 11.88 5.42 -5.53
CA GLY A 119 12.50 6.35 -4.58
C GLY A 119 11.71 7.62 -4.29
N PHE A 120 10.52 7.80 -4.89
CA PHE A 120 9.67 8.97 -4.62
C PHE A 120 8.32 8.59 -4.01
N CYS A 121 8.20 8.82 -2.70
CA CYS A 121 6.99 8.55 -1.93
C CYS A 121 6.13 9.82 -1.80
N VAL A 122 5.06 9.91 -2.61
CA VAL A 122 4.09 11.04 -2.59
C VAL A 122 3.48 11.24 -1.19
N GLY A 123 3.07 10.16 -0.54
CA GLY A 123 2.50 10.21 0.81
C GLY A 123 3.50 10.73 1.85
N CYS A 124 4.78 10.38 1.70
CA CYS A 124 5.83 10.85 2.57
C CYS A 124 6.05 12.37 2.40
N PHE A 125 6.09 12.84 1.16
CA PHE A 125 6.16 14.26 0.85
C PHE A 125 4.98 15.03 1.48
N LEU A 126 3.76 14.54 1.30
CA LEU A 126 2.55 15.14 1.87
C LEU A 126 2.59 15.18 3.41
N TYR A 127 2.98 14.08 4.04
CA TYR A 127 3.11 13.99 5.50
C TYR A 127 4.07 15.06 6.05
N TYR A 128 5.25 15.21 5.44
CA TYR A 128 6.23 16.19 5.88
C TYR A 128 5.77 17.64 5.65
N GLN A 129 5.07 17.91 4.55
CA GLN A 129 4.47 19.24 4.32
C GLN A 129 3.41 19.57 5.37
N LEU A 130 2.49 18.66 5.65
CA LEU A 130 1.45 18.86 6.68
C LEU A 130 2.06 19.02 8.07
N LYS A 131 3.10 18.25 8.39
CA LYS A 131 3.82 18.37 9.66
C LYS A 131 4.58 19.69 9.79
N ARG A 132 5.12 20.22 8.69
CA ARG A 132 5.77 21.53 8.64
C ARG A 132 4.77 22.67 8.84
N GLN A 133 3.57 22.58 8.26
CA GLN A 133 2.53 23.62 8.40
C GLN A 133 1.87 23.64 9.78
N ARG A 134 1.91 22.54 10.52
CA ARG A 134 1.36 22.42 11.89
C ARG A 134 2.36 22.77 13.00
N ARG A 135 3.58 23.20 12.63
CA ARG A 135 4.60 23.73 13.55
C ARG A 135 4.63 25.24 13.44
#